data_AF-A0A7C3K236-F1
#
_entry.id   AF-A0A7C3K236-F1
#
_cell.length_a   1.000
_cell.length_b   1.000
_cell.length_c   1.000
_cell.angle_alpha   90.00
_cell.angle_beta   90.00
_cell.angle_gamma   90.00
#
_symmetry.space_group_name_H-M   'P 1'
#
loop_
_entity.id
_entity.type
_entity.pdbx_description
1 polymer ?
#
loop_
_entity_poly.entity_id
_entity_poly.type
_entity_poly.pdbx_seq_one_letter_code
_entity_poly.pdbx_strand_id
1 'polypeptide(L)'
;MAKTIEEINEKIKKGKAVVLTAEEIIEYAADKGAKKAAQEVDVVTTGTFGPMCSSGAYFNVGHTKPRIKLGGGKIYLNDVPVYAGLAAVDFFLGATAMPDDDPRNKIFPGKFSYGGAYVMEELVAGKDVRLTATAYGTDCYPRKSLETYISLKDMNEAVLFNIRNGYQNYNVAVNLSDRVIYTYMGVLQPNLGNANYCSAGQLSPLMNDPLYKTIGAGTRIFLGGGVGYVVGHGTQHNPNVPRTDKGVPKMAAGTLAVTGDLKMMNPKWLRGTSFTGYGVTLTVGIGVPIPILDEEILRYTMVRDEEIWAQVVDYSEAYPQCIPGNLGEVNYKQLKSGKITVRGKEVPTSGLSSYLRAREIARTLKEWIETGKFILTRPVESIPSVDSGIVFKPLRERPIKKK
;
A
#
# COMPACT_ATOMS: atom_id res chain seq x y z
N MET A 1 28.66 2.03 19.41
CA MET A 1 27.42 2.03 20.20
C MET A 1 26.28 2.26 19.23
N ALA A 2 25.15 1.57 19.43
CA ALA A 2 23.95 1.84 18.66
C ALA A 2 23.33 3.17 19.14
N LYS A 3 22.84 3.98 18.20
CA LYS A 3 22.02 5.15 18.49
C LYS A 3 20.62 4.70 18.93
N THR A 4 19.96 5.55 19.69
CA THR A 4 18.55 5.39 20.06
C THR A 4 17.65 6.33 19.25
N ILE A 5 16.37 5.99 19.15
CA ILE A 5 15.38 6.86 18.49
C ILE A 5 15.22 8.17 19.26
N GLU A 6 15.35 8.13 20.58
CA GLU A 6 15.31 9.29 21.47
C GLU A 6 16.46 10.25 21.17
N GLU A 7 17.70 9.75 21.03
CA GLU A 7 18.85 10.57 20.63
C GLU A 7 18.67 11.21 19.25
N ILE A 8 18.14 10.45 18.28
CA ILE A 8 17.82 10.97 16.95
C ILE A 8 16.76 12.07 17.04
N ASN A 9 15.69 11.85 17.81
CA ASN A 9 14.64 12.85 18.03
C ASN A 9 15.15 14.12 18.71
N GLU A 10 16.11 14.01 19.63
CA GLU A 10 16.76 15.18 20.23
C GLU A 10 17.60 15.97 19.21
N LYS A 11 18.24 15.29 18.25
CA LYS A 11 18.91 15.97 17.12
C LYS A 11 17.90 16.63 16.18
N ILE A 12 16.79 15.97 15.88
CA ILE A 12 15.70 16.51 15.04
C ILE A 12 15.16 17.81 15.63
N LYS A 13 14.82 17.82 16.93
CA LYS A 13 14.32 19.02 17.64
C LYS A 13 15.34 20.17 17.64
N LYS A 14 16.64 19.86 17.60
CA LYS A 14 17.73 20.85 17.56
C LYS A 14 18.09 21.29 16.14
N GLY A 15 17.45 20.73 15.10
CA GLY A 15 17.81 21.00 13.69
C GLY A 15 19.19 20.47 13.30
N LYS A 16 19.69 19.43 13.98
CA LYS A 16 21.04 18.86 13.80
C LYS A 16 21.03 17.44 13.22
N ALA A 17 19.86 16.87 12.96
CA ALA A 17 19.77 15.51 12.43
C ALA A 17 20.23 15.47 10.97
N VAL A 18 21.05 14.48 10.63
CA VAL A 18 21.45 14.22 9.25
C VAL A 18 20.43 13.27 8.63
N VAL A 19 19.63 13.77 7.68
CA VAL A 19 18.57 13.02 7.01
C VAL A 19 18.93 12.84 5.54
N LEU A 20 18.95 11.61 5.07
CA LEU A 20 19.15 11.29 3.67
C LEU A 20 17.92 10.56 3.11
N THR A 21 17.73 10.58 1.81
CA THR A 21 16.81 9.69 1.11
C THR A 21 17.48 8.34 0.83
N ALA A 22 16.69 7.31 0.55
CA ALA A 22 17.22 6.00 0.16
C ALA A 22 18.05 6.02 -1.15
N GLU A 23 17.92 7.07 -1.98
CA GLU A 23 18.84 7.28 -3.12
C GLU A 23 20.16 7.92 -2.66
N GLU A 24 20.10 8.98 -1.85
CA GLU A 24 21.27 9.73 -1.39
C GLU A 24 22.22 8.89 -0.51
N ILE A 25 21.67 7.98 0.31
CA ILE A 25 22.48 7.18 1.23
C ILE A 25 23.45 6.24 0.49
N ILE A 26 23.07 5.75 -0.70
CA ILE A 26 23.87 4.81 -1.48
C ILE A 26 25.19 5.46 -1.91
N GLU A 27 25.14 6.70 -2.40
CA GLU A 27 26.32 7.46 -2.81
C GLU A 27 27.12 7.91 -1.59
N TYR A 28 26.44 8.38 -0.54
CA TYR A 28 27.07 8.81 0.70
C TYR A 28 27.90 7.70 1.38
N ALA A 29 27.34 6.49 1.47
CA ALA A 29 28.02 5.35 2.04
C ALA A 29 29.15 4.80 1.15
N ALA A 30 29.06 4.99 -0.17
CA ALA A 30 30.15 4.64 -1.09
C ALA A 30 31.36 5.57 -0.92
N ASP A 31 31.15 6.86 -0.64
CA ASP A 31 32.23 7.84 -0.39
C ASP A 31 32.82 7.71 1.03
N LYS A 32 31.96 7.65 2.06
CA LYS A 32 32.40 7.68 3.48
C LYS A 32 32.72 6.31 4.06
N GLY A 33 32.22 5.24 3.46
CA GLY A 33 32.20 3.90 4.01
C GLY A 33 31.05 3.69 5.01
N ALA A 34 30.51 2.46 5.05
CA ALA A 34 29.31 2.11 5.82
C ALA A 34 29.45 2.45 7.32
N LYS A 35 30.59 2.15 7.94
CA LYS A 35 30.80 2.40 9.37
C LYS A 35 30.72 3.89 9.72
N LYS A 36 31.30 4.76 8.90
CA LYS A 36 31.28 6.21 9.12
C LYS A 36 29.90 6.79 8.81
N ALA A 37 29.28 6.36 7.71
CA ALA A 37 27.92 6.76 7.36
C ALA A 37 26.90 6.38 8.46
N ALA A 38 27.05 5.22 9.10
CA ALA A 38 26.19 4.79 10.21
C ALA A 38 26.33 5.69 11.45
N GLN A 39 27.48 6.32 11.67
CA GLN A 39 27.70 7.25 12.78
C GLN A 39 27.13 8.63 12.50
N GLU A 40 27.22 9.09 11.25
CA GLU A 40 26.86 10.45 10.83
C GLU A 40 25.38 10.59 10.47
N VAL A 41 24.82 9.64 9.71
CA VAL A 41 23.44 9.69 9.22
C VAL A 41 22.48 9.25 10.31
N ASP A 42 21.45 10.03 10.60
CA ASP A 42 20.47 9.73 11.64
C ASP A 42 19.22 9.02 11.07
N VAL A 43 18.76 9.42 9.89
CA VAL A 43 17.53 8.88 9.28
C VAL A 43 17.70 8.71 7.78
N VAL A 44 17.22 7.58 7.24
CA VAL A 44 17.00 7.39 5.81
C VAL A 44 15.50 7.41 5.51
N THR A 45 15.08 8.26 4.60
CA THR A 45 13.68 8.40 4.19
C THR A 45 13.39 7.62 2.92
N THR A 46 12.28 6.89 2.95
CA THR A 46 11.83 6.00 1.88
C THR A 46 10.46 6.43 1.37
N GLY A 47 10.05 5.91 0.22
CA GLY A 47 8.78 6.29 -0.39
C GLY A 47 8.27 5.26 -1.40
N THR A 48 6.95 5.13 -1.49
CA THR A 48 6.27 4.38 -2.54
C THR A 48 4.95 5.06 -2.88
N PHE A 49 4.58 4.99 -4.16
CA PHE A 49 3.30 5.47 -4.66
C PHE A 49 2.81 4.49 -5.72
N GLY A 50 1.81 3.69 -5.37
CA GLY A 50 1.34 2.61 -6.24
C GLY A 50 -0.07 2.14 -5.88
N PRO A 51 -0.67 1.29 -6.73
CA PRO A 51 -2.01 0.75 -6.52
C PRO A 51 -2.02 -0.21 -5.33
N MET A 52 -2.92 0.03 -4.37
CA MET A 52 -3.08 -0.77 -3.15
C MET A 52 -4.55 -1.11 -2.93
N CYS A 53 -4.99 -2.24 -3.48
CA CYS A 53 -6.41 -2.63 -3.51
C CYS A 53 -7.00 -2.95 -2.12
N SER A 54 -6.17 -3.40 -1.18
CA SER A 54 -6.58 -3.69 0.20
C SER A 54 -6.59 -2.44 1.10
N SER A 55 -7.12 -1.36 0.55
CA SER A 55 -7.33 -0.07 1.22
C SER A 55 -8.82 0.13 1.52
N GLY A 56 -9.10 0.93 2.54
CA GLY A 56 -10.46 1.26 2.92
C GLY A 56 -10.49 2.36 3.97
N ALA A 57 -11.69 2.83 4.30
CA ALA A 57 -11.88 3.86 5.30
C ALA A 57 -13.15 3.60 6.11
N TYR A 58 -13.10 3.91 7.40
CA TYR A 58 -14.31 3.97 8.22
C TYR A 58 -14.67 5.41 8.55
N PHE A 59 -15.97 5.62 8.73
CA PHE A 59 -16.54 6.94 8.93
C PHE A 59 -17.57 6.92 10.04
N ASN A 60 -17.68 8.05 10.74
CA ASN A 60 -18.80 8.37 11.60
C ASN A 60 -19.40 9.70 11.16
N VAL A 61 -20.66 9.67 10.74
CA VAL A 61 -21.35 10.83 10.15
C VAL A 61 -22.22 11.60 11.14
N GLY A 62 -22.23 11.18 12.41
CA GLY A 62 -23.14 11.72 13.43
C GLY A 62 -24.61 11.37 13.17
N HIS A 63 -25.47 11.73 14.12
CA HIS A 63 -26.90 11.46 14.03
C HIS A 63 -27.68 12.56 13.32
N THR A 64 -28.66 12.14 12.51
CA THR A 64 -29.71 13.02 12.00
C THR A 64 -30.73 13.40 13.08
N LYS A 65 -31.61 14.36 12.76
CA LYS A 65 -32.84 14.64 13.53
C LYS A 65 -34.07 14.34 12.66
N PRO A 66 -34.94 13.38 13.04
CA PRO A 66 -34.79 12.42 14.13
C PRO A 66 -33.62 11.45 13.89
N ARG A 67 -33.14 10.78 14.95
CA ARG A 67 -31.97 9.88 14.87
C ARG A 67 -32.21 8.69 13.95
N ILE A 68 -31.17 8.28 13.24
CA ILE A 68 -31.12 7.10 12.38
C ILE A 68 -30.10 6.09 12.91
N LYS A 69 -30.39 4.80 12.71
CA LYS A 69 -29.45 3.70 12.90
C LYS A 69 -29.09 3.12 11.53
N LEU A 70 -27.97 3.56 10.98
CA LEU A 70 -27.37 3.02 9.76
C LEU A 70 -26.95 1.56 9.95
N GLY A 71 -26.52 1.18 11.16
CA GLY A 71 -26.07 -0.17 11.47
C GLY A 71 -27.11 -1.26 11.15
N GLY A 72 -26.73 -2.20 10.30
CA GLY A 72 -27.58 -3.27 9.78
C GLY A 72 -28.49 -2.86 8.61
N GLY A 73 -28.41 -1.60 8.16
CA GLY A 73 -29.13 -1.08 7.01
C GLY A 73 -28.40 -1.29 5.68
N LYS A 74 -28.96 -0.69 4.63
CA LYS A 74 -28.33 -0.56 3.30
C LYS A 74 -27.92 0.89 3.11
N ILE A 75 -26.63 1.13 2.93
CA ILE A 75 -26.05 2.48 2.84
C ILE A 75 -25.13 2.56 1.63
N TYR A 76 -25.17 3.70 0.96
CA TYR A 76 -24.36 3.99 -0.20
C TYR A 76 -23.77 5.40 -0.12
N LEU A 77 -22.57 5.57 -0.68
CA LEU A 77 -21.94 6.85 -0.98
C LEU A 77 -21.77 6.97 -2.49
N ASN A 78 -22.43 7.95 -3.12
CA ASN A 78 -22.48 8.07 -4.59
C ASN A 78 -22.79 6.72 -5.26
N ASP A 79 -23.82 6.03 -4.75
CA ASP A 79 -24.28 4.71 -5.21
C ASP A 79 -23.28 3.56 -5.01
N VAL A 80 -22.12 3.82 -4.38
CA VAL A 80 -21.17 2.79 -3.97
C VAL A 80 -21.57 2.23 -2.60
N PRO A 81 -21.80 0.92 -2.46
CA PRO A 81 -22.20 0.32 -1.20
C PRO A 81 -21.09 0.41 -0.15
N VAL A 82 -21.48 0.69 1.10
CA VAL A 82 -20.60 0.63 2.27
C VAL A 82 -20.98 -0.54 3.18
N TYR A 83 -20.02 -1.07 3.92
CA TYR A 83 -20.27 -2.03 4.98
C TYR A 83 -20.88 -1.32 6.18
N ALA A 84 -22.16 -1.58 6.40
CA ALA A 84 -22.97 -0.97 7.46
C ALA A 84 -23.17 -1.87 8.68
N GLY A 85 -22.31 -2.86 8.91
CA GLY A 85 -22.44 -3.76 10.07
C GLY A 85 -22.02 -3.14 11.40
N LEU A 86 -21.81 -1.82 11.48
CA LEU A 86 -21.22 -1.12 12.61
C LEU A 86 -22.26 -0.22 13.30
N ALA A 87 -22.42 -0.42 14.61
CA ALA A 87 -23.17 0.39 15.57
C ALA A 87 -24.33 1.23 14.99
N ALA A 88 -24.32 2.56 15.10
CA ALA A 88 -25.48 3.40 14.79
C ALA A 88 -25.26 4.33 13.61
N VAL A 89 -24.12 4.98 13.49
CA VAL A 89 -23.83 5.95 12.42
C VAL A 89 -22.43 5.75 11.84
N ASP A 90 -21.94 4.51 11.98
CA ASP A 90 -20.62 4.07 11.56
C ASP A 90 -20.73 3.15 10.34
N PHE A 91 -19.81 3.28 9.40
CA PHE A 91 -19.72 2.38 8.26
C PHE A 91 -18.29 2.32 7.70
N PHE A 92 -17.99 1.27 6.94
CA PHE A 92 -16.69 1.06 6.31
C PHE A 92 -16.82 0.99 4.78
N LEU A 93 -16.02 1.76 4.06
CA LEU A 93 -15.93 1.74 2.60
C LEU A 93 -14.64 1.05 2.16
N GLY A 94 -14.75 -0.01 1.36
CA GLY A 94 -13.59 -0.64 0.71
C GLY A 94 -13.22 0.07 -0.60
N ALA A 95 -11.93 0.17 -0.92
CA ALA A 95 -11.46 0.80 -2.15
C ALA A 95 -11.99 0.12 -3.43
N THR A 96 -12.21 -1.20 -3.37
CA THR A 96 -12.71 -2.00 -4.50
C THR A 96 -14.23 -2.11 -4.53
N ALA A 97 -14.96 -1.46 -3.61
CA ALA A 97 -16.41 -1.41 -3.65
C ALA A 97 -16.88 -0.72 -4.94
N MET A 98 -17.94 -1.23 -5.56
CA MET A 98 -18.45 -0.74 -6.84
C MET A 98 -19.97 -0.58 -6.74
N PRO A 99 -20.57 0.37 -7.49
CA PRO A 99 -22.01 0.47 -7.60
C PRO A 99 -22.66 -0.87 -7.96
N ASP A 100 -23.87 -1.11 -7.43
CA ASP A 100 -24.57 -2.38 -7.63
C ASP A 100 -24.87 -2.63 -9.13
N ASP A 101 -25.20 -1.55 -9.85
CA ASP A 101 -25.54 -1.51 -11.27
C ASP A 101 -24.34 -1.42 -12.22
N ASP A 102 -23.11 -1.32 -11.71
CA ASP A 102 -21.90 -1.30 -12.54
C ASP A 102 -21.88 -2.52 -13.48
N PRO A 103 -21.63 -2.32 -14.80
CA PRO A 103 -21.66 -3.40 -15.77
C PRO A 103 -20.55 -4.43 -15.53
N ARG A 104 -19.52 -4.09 -14.75
CA ARG A 104 -18.35 -4.93 -14.44
C ARG A 104 -17.81 -5.54 -15.73
N ASN A 105 -17.63 -6.85 -15.75
CA ASN A 105 -17.20 -7.61 -16.92
C ASN A 105 -18.36 -8.23 -17.73
N LYS A 106 -19.59 -7.72 -17.64
CA LYS A 106 -20.72 -8.18 -18.50
C LYS A 106 -20.40 -8.01 -19.99
N ILE A 107 -19.77 -6.88 -20.35
CA ILE A 107 -19.09 -6.69 -21.63
C ILE A 107 -17.59 -6.61 -21.31
N PHE A 108 -16.86 -7.67 -21.62
CA PHE A 108 -15.45 -7.78 -21.28
C PHE A 108 -14.56 -7.12 -22.35
N PRO A 109 -13.55 -6.32 -21.97
CA PRO A 109 -13.16 -5.96 -20.60
C PRO A 109 -13.96 -4.75 -20.05
N GLY A 110 -14.37 -4.84 -18.78
CA GLY A 110 -15.04 -3.75 -18.07
C GLY A 110 -14.13 -2.53 -17.85
N LYS A 111 -14.73 -1.33 -17.82
CA LYS A 111 -13.98 -0.08 -17.59
C LYS A 111 -13.74 0.24 -16.11
N PHE A 112 -14.67 -0.16 -15.24
CA PHE A 112 -14.63 0.09 -13.80
C PHE A 112 -14.48 1.57 -13.43
N SER A 113 -15.22 2.47 -14.10
CA SER A 113 -14.96 3.91 -14.08
C SER A 113 -15.12 4.62 -12.73
N TYR A 114 -15.79 3.99 -11.76
CA TYR A 114 -16.06 4.59 -10.44
C TYR A 114 -16.22 3.51 -9.36
N GLY A 115 -15.95 3.87 -8.10
CA GLY A 115 -15.99 2.95 -6.97
C GLY A 115 -15.46 3.58 -5.68
N GLY A 116 -15.26 2.76 -4.65
CA GLY A 116 -14.92 3.25 -3.31
C GLY A 116 -13.63 4.04 -3.24
N ALA A 117 -12.62 3.70 -4.05
CA ALA A 117 -11.39 4.48 -4.16
C ALA A 117 -11.64 5.92 -4.67
N TYR A 118 -12.57 6.09 -5.61
CA TYR A 118 -12.93 7.40 -6.13
C TYR A 118 -13.73 8.20 -5.11
N VAL A 119 -14.68 7.58 -4.40
CA VAL A 119 -15.39 8.24 -3.29
C VAL A 119 -14.40 8.73 -2.22
N MET A 120 -13.39 7.93 -1.87
CA MET A 120 -12.34 8.34 -0.93
C MET A 120 -11.51 9.52 -1.46
N GLU A 121 -11.08 9.49 -2.73
CA GLU A 121 -10.37 10.61 -3.36
C GLU A 121 -11.22 11.89 -3.35
N GLU A 122 -12.52 11.79 -3.65
CA GLU A 122 -13.42 12.93 -3.72
C GLU A 122 -13.66 13.57 -2.35
N LEU A 123 -13.86 12.75 -1.31
CA LEU A 123 -13.94 13.23 0.07
C LEU A 123 -12.67 13.99 0.47
N VAL A 124 -11.49 13.42 0.20
CA VAL A 124 -10.20 14.05 0.50
C VAL A 124 -9.96 15.31 -0.34
N ALA A 125 -10.53 15.38 -1.55
CA ALA A 125 -10.55 16.59 -2.37
C ALA A 125 -11.55 17.66 -1.88
N GLY A 126 -12.27 17.40 -0.79
CA GLY A 126 -13.24 18.32 -0.21
C GLY A 126 -14.57 18.40 -0.96
N LYS A 127 -14.88 17.41 -1.81
CA LYS A 127 -16.17 17.34 -2.50
C LYS A 127 -17.24 16.76 -1.60
N ASP A 128 -18.48 17.18 -1.86
CA ASP A 128 -19.66 16.58 -1.28
C ASP A 128 -19.96 15.24 -1.96
N VAL A 129 -20.37 14.24 -1.17
CA VAL A 129 -20.80 12.92 -1.64
C VAL A 129 -22.22 12.65 -1.16
N ARG A 130 -23.03 12.02 -2.01
CA ARG A 130 -24.41 11.67 -1.71
C ARG A 130 -24.45 10.44 -0.82
N LEU A 131 -24.98 10.58 0.39
CA LEU A 131 -25.30 9.51 1.31
C LEU A 131 -26.77 9.10 1.11
N THR A 132 -27.00 7.85 0.73
CA THR A 132 -28.33 7.24 0.76
C THR A 132 -28.35 6.10 1.76
N ALA A 133 -29.41 6.01 2.56
CA ALA A 133 -29.55 4.98 3.58
C ALA A 133 -31.00 4.52 3.72
N THR A 134 -31.16 3.20 3.84
CA THR A 134 -32.39 2.54 4.27
C THR A 134 -32.10 1.70 5.51
N ALA A 135 -32.87 1.92 6.57
CA ALA A 135 -32.74 1.31 7.88
C ALA A 135 -34.11 0.82 8.40
N TYR A 136 -34.09 -0.08 9.37
CA TYR A 136 -35.31 -0.71 9.89
C TYR A 136 -36.04 0.11 10.97
N GLY A 137 -35.37 1.12 11.55
CA GLY A 137 -35.88 1.98 12.61
C GLY A 137 -36.02 1.27 13.95
N THR A 138 -35.84 2.00 15.05
CA THR A 138 -36.08 1.55 16.42
C THR A 138 -36.62 2.71 17.26
N ASP A 139 -37.04 2.46 18.51
CA ASP A 139 -37.52 3.53 19.39
C ASP A 139 -36.46 4.62 19.63
N CYS A 140 -35.18 4.24 19.77
CA CYS A 140 -34.07 5.19 19.91
C CYS A 140 -33.67 5.86 18.58
N TYR A 141 -33.99 5.23 17.45
CA TYR A 141 -33.56 5.62 16.11
C TYR A 141 -34.73 5.51 15.11
N PRO A 142 -35.76 6.37 15.22
CA PRO A 142 -37.02 6.15 14.52
C PRO A 142 -36.94 6.44 13.01
N ARG A 143 -35.90 7.15 12.54
CA ARG A 143 -35.73 7.44 11.11
C ARG A 143 -35.33 6.17 10.35
N LYS A 144 -36.05 5.89 9.25
CA LYS A 144 -35.86 4.68 8.43
C LYS A 144 -35.21 4.95 7.07
N SER A 145 -35.19 6.19 6.60
CA SER A 145 -34.55 6.57 5.34
C SER A 145 -33.84 7.91 5.44
N LEU A 146 -32.75 8.06 4.70
CA LEU A 146 -31.98 9.28 4.58
C LEU A 146 -31.42 9.37 3.16
N GLU A 147 -31.58 10.53 2.55
CA GLU A 147 -30.85 10.95 1.36
C GLU A 147 -30.35 12.37 1.63
N THR A 148 -29.04 12.58 1.57
CA THR A 148 -28.40 13.86 1.87
C THR A 148 -27.02 13.91 1.23
N TYR A 149 -26.46 15.11 1.11
CA TYR A 149 -25.03 15.26 0.89
C TYR A 149 -24.30 15.29 2.23
N ILE A 150 -23.09 14.71 2.25
CA ILE A 150 -22.13 14.79 3.34
C ILE A 150 -20.76 15.16 2.77
N SER A 151 -19.92 15.78 3.60
CA SER A 151 -18.56 16.14 3.21
C SER A 151 -17.57 15.74 4.30
N LEU A 152 -16.29 15.62 3.95
CA LEU A 152 -15.25 15.18 4.88
C LEU A 152 -15.12 16.09 6.11
N LYS A 153 -15.35 17.40 5.95
CA LYS A 153 -15.29 18.39 7.04
C LYS A 153 -16.43 18.26 8.06
N ASP A 154 -17.56 17.67 7.66
CA ASP A 154 -18.76 17.57 8.49
C ASP A 154 -18.83 16.24 9.28
N MET A 155 -17.96 15.28 8.97
CA MET A 155 -17.89 13.98 9.66
C MET A 155 -17.18 14.12 11.01
N ASN A 156 -17.56 13.32 12.00
CA ASN A 156 -16.82 13.25 13.26
C ASN A 156 -15.48 12.56 13.02
N GLU A 157 -15.54 11.33 12.52
CA GLU A 157 -14.38 10.51 12.17
C GLU A 157 -14.39 10.17 10.67
N ALA A 158 -13.23 10.25 10.05
CA ALA A 158 -12.98 9.77 8.70
C ALA A 158 -11.55 9.23 8.65
N VAL A 159 -11.41 7.91 8.79
CA VAL A 159 -10.11 7.28 9.03
C VAL A 159 -9.80 6.30 7.92
N LEU A 160 -8.69 6.51 7.24
CA LEU A 160 -8.13 5.54 6.31
C LEU A 160 -7.59 4.37 7.14
N PHE A 161 -8.07 3.17 6.86
CA PHE A 161 -7.58 1.95 7.49
C PHE A 161 -7.33 0.89 6.43
N ASN A 162 -6.04 0.75 6.09
CA ASN A 162 -5.61 -0.15 5.04
C ASN A 162 -5.09 -1.44 5.67
N ILE A 163 -5.81 -2.53 5.44
CA ILE A 163 -5.50 -3.85 6.03
C ILE A 163 -4.28 -4.53 5.38
N ARG A 164 -3.83 -4.04 4.21
CA ARG A 164 -2.61 -4.50 3.53
C ARG A 164 -2.14 -3.48 2.49
N ASN A 165 -0.98 -2.90 2.72
CA ASN A 165 -0.32 -1.86 1.93
C ASN A 165 1.21 -2.07 2.00
N GLY A 166 1.98 -1.22 1.33
CA GLY A 166 3.44 -1.21 1.45
C GLY A 166 4.11 -2.56 1.19
N TYR A 167 3.64 -3.31 0.17
CA TYR A 167 4.08 -4.68 -0.12
C TYR A 167 5.61 -4.76 -0.36
N GLN A 168 6.26 -5.73 0.27
CA GLN A 168 7.67 -6.03 0.10
C GLN A 168 7.86 -6.93 -1.10
N ASN A 169 8.38 -6.34 -2.18
CA ASN A 169 8.57 -6.98 -3.47
C ASN A 169 7.28 -7.50 -4.11
N TYR A 170 7.39 -7.96 -5.35
CA TYR A 170 6.27 -8.45 -6.12
C TYR A 170 6.73 -9.38 -7.25
N ASN A 171 5.77 -10.02 -7.92
CA ASN A 171 6.02 -10.76 -9.15
C ASN A 171 6.13 -9.81 -10.35
N VAL A 172 6.84 -10.25 -11.39
CA VAL A 172 6.81 -9.67 -12.73
C VAL A 172 5.80 -10.47 -13.55
N ALA A 173 4.72 -9.81 -13.96
CA ALA A 173 3.61 -10.44 -14.66
C ALA A 173 3.83 -10.46 -16.16
N VAL A 174 3.74 -11.64 -16.78
CA VAL A 174 3.76 -11.83 -18.24
C VAL A 174 2.58 -12.69 -18.69
N ASN A 175 2.39 -12.80 -20.00
CA ASN A 175 1.32 -13.59 -20.60
C ASN A 175 1.87 -14.51 -21.69
N LEU A 176 1.81 -15.82 -21.48
CA LEU A 176 2.24 -16.82 -22.46
C LEU A 176 1.15 -17.19 -23.48
N SER A 177 -0.11 -16.86 -23.23
CA SER A 177 -1.23 -17.20 -24.12
C SER A 177 -1.27 -16.35 -25.38
N ASP A 178 -2.15 -16.73 -26.31
CA ASP A 178 -2.39 -16.09 -27.60
C ASP A 178 -3.40 -14.93 -27.56
N ARG A 179 -3.99 -14.65 -26.38
CA ARG A 179 -4.98 -13.56 -26.19
C ARG A 179 -4.48 -12.50 -25.21
N VAL A 180 -5.01 -11.29 -25.31
CA VAL A 180 -4.81 -10.24 -24.29
C VAL A 180 -5.49 -10.67 -22.99
N ILE A 181 -4.81 -10.48 -21.86
CA ILE A 181 -5.39 -10.67 -20.52
C ILE A 181 -5.35 -9.37 -19.72
N TYR A 182 -6.34 -9.23 -18.85
CA TYR A 182 -6.58 -8.03 -18.04
C TYR A 182 -6.45 -8.41 -16.58
N THR A 183 -5.47 -7.83 -15.89
CA THR A 183 -5.08 -8.24 -14.54
C THR A 183 -4.95 -7.04 -13.62
N TYR A 184 -4.78 -7.28 -12.33
CA TYR A 184 -4.41 -6.24 -11.38
C TYR A 184 -2.98 -5.71 -11.60
N MET A 185 -2.18 -6.43 -12.39
CA MET A 185 -0.89 -5.98 -12.87
C MET A 185 -1.01 -5.16 -14.18
N GLY A 186 -2.22 -4.78 -14.58
CA GLY A 186 -2.51 -4.11 -15.84
C GLY A 186 -2.77 -5.08 -17.00
N VAL A 187 -2.79 -4.53 -18.21
CA VAL A 187 -2.99 -5.29 -19.45
C VAL A 187 -1.70 -6.02 -19.83
N LEU A 188 -1.82 -7.32 -20.13
CA LEU A 188 -0.72 -8.15 -20.60
C LEU A 188 -1.04 -8.66 -22.00
N GLN A 189 -0.19 -8.27 -22.95
CA GLN A 189 -0.25 -8.61 -24.36
C GLN A 189 0.14 -10.07 -24.59
N PRO A 190 -0.47 -10.74 -25.59
CA PRO A 190 -0.22 -12.15 -25.86
C PRO A 190 1.24 -12.44 -26.23
N ASN A 191 1.63 -13.70 -26.09
CA ASN A 191 2.92 -14.23 -26.53
C ASN A 191 4.13 -13.47 -25.98
N LEU A 192 4.14 -13.14 -24.68
CA LEU A 192 5.16 -12.31 -24.02
C LEU A 192 5.29 -10.93 -24.68
N GLY A 193 4.17 -10.25 -24.94
CA GLY A 193 4.19 -8.93 -25.57
C GLY A 193 4.64 -7.80 -24.62
N ASN A 194 4.48 -7.97 -23.30
CA ASN A 194 5.01 -7.08 -22.27
C ASN A 194 5.14 -7.78 -20.90
N ALA A 195 5.86 -7.13 -19.99
CA ALA A 195 6.07 -7.55 -18.61
C ALA A 195 5.78 -6.40 -17.64
N ASN A 196 4.78 -6.55 -16.77
CA ASN A 196 4.43 -5.51 -15.80
C ASN A 196 4.97 -5.84 -14.41
N TYR A 197 5.44 -4.84 -13.67
CA TYR A 197 5.95 -4.99 -12.31
C TYR A 197 5.46 -3.86 -11.41
N CYS A 198 5.52 -4.06 -10.09
CA CYS A 198 5.04 -3.07 -9.12
C CYS A 198 5.97 -2.99 -7.91
N SER A 199 6.56 -1.82 -7.69
CA SER A 199 7.27 -1.36 -6.48
C SER A 199 8.16 -0.16 -6.87
N ALA A 200 8.56 0.63 -5.88
CA ALA A 200 9.55 1.69 -6.06
C ALA A 200 11.01 1.17 -6.09
N GLY A 201 11.24 -0.14 -6.01
CA GLY A 201 12.60 -0.73 -5.97
C GLY A 201 13.38 -0.23 -4.76
N GLN A 202 14.58 0.31 -4.96
CA GLN A 202 15.44 0.82 -3.90
C GLN A 202 14.83 1.94 -3.03
N LEU A 203 13.80 2.66 -3.50
CA LEU A 203 13.09 3.66 -2.69
C LEU A 203 12.03 3.03 -1.75
N SER A 204 11.67 1.76 -1.96
CA SER A 204 10.56 1.13 -1.26
C SER A 204 10.85 0.95 0.24
N PRO A 205 9.93 1.32 1.14
CA PRO A 205 10.12 1.21 2.58
C PRO A 205 10.59 -0.16 3.07
N LEU A 206 9.86 -1.23 2.72
CA LEU A 206 10.18 -2.58 3.19
C LEU A 206 11.41 -3.19 2.49
N MET A 207 11.93 -2.58 1.42
CA MET A 207 13.22 -3.01 0.85
C MET A 207 14.40 -2.46 1.67
N ASN A 208 14.22 -1.30 2.28
CA ASN A 208 15.20 -0.63 3.13
C ASN A 208 15.18 -1.11 4.59
N ASP A 209 14.18 -1.91 4.95
CA ASP A 209 14.12 -2.66 6.21
C ASP A 209 13.68 -4.12 5.93
N PRO A 210 14.53 -4.91 5.26
CA PRO A 210 14.14 -6.17 4.64
C PRO A 210 13.70 -7.25 5.64
N LEU A 211 14.16 -7.13 6.89
CA LEU A 211 13.86 -8.03 8.00
C LEU A 211 13.01 -7.38 9.10
N TYR A 212 12.49 -6.18 8.83
CA TYR A 212 11.58 -5.42 9.70
C TYR A 212 12.13 -5.10 11.09
N LYS A 213 13.42 -4.72 11.14
CA LYS A 213 14.14 -4.41 12.38
C LYS A 213 13.70 -3.09 13.01
N THR A 214 13.19 -2.16 12.20
CA THR A 214 12.83 -0.80 12.63
C THR A 214 11.35 -0.48 12.46
N ILE A 215 10.69 -1.12 11.50
CA ILE A 215 9.26 -0.93 11.20
C ILE A 215 8.43 -1.92 12.03
N GLY A 216 7.49 -1.38 12.81
CA GLY A 216 6.61 -2.16 13.66
C GLY A 216 5.30 -1.43 13.96
N ALA A 217 4.45 -2.02 14.79
CA ALA A 217 3.23 -1.35 15.26
C ALA A 217 3.61 -0.04 15.98
N GLY A 218 2.92 1.05 15.65
CA GLY A 218 3.20 2.38 16.19
C GLY A 218 4.28 3.19 15.43
N THR A 219 4.96 2.62 14.43
CA THR A 219 5.87 3.39 13.57
C THR A 219 5.10 4.50 12.85
N ARG A 220 5.50 5.75 13.08
CA ARG A 220 4.92 6.94 12.46
C ARG A 220 5.41 7.07 11.02
N ILE A 221 4.50 7.36 10.10
CA ILE A 221 4.76 7.36 8.66
C ILE A 221 4.13 8.58 7.97
N PHE A 222 4.63 8.90 6.78
CA PHE A 222 3.89 9.67 5.79
C PHE A 222 2.83 8.75 5.17
N LEU A 223 1.56 9.16 5.21
CA LEU A 223 0.45 8.40 4.63
C LEU A 223 -0.52 9.36 3.93
N GLY A 224 -0.67 9.22 2.62
CA GLY A 224 -1.65 9.99 1.85
C GLY A 224 -1.46 11.51 1.90
N GLY A 225 -0.27 12.02 2.22
CA GLY A 225 -0.02 13.45 2.40
C GLY A 225 -0.12 13.96 3.83
N GLY A 226 -0.60 13.13 4.75
CA GLY A 226 -0.65 13.41 6.18
C GLY A 226 0.28 12.50 6.97
N VAL A 227 0.10 12.52 8.29
CA VAL A 227 0.74 11.59 9.23
C VAL A 227 -0.17 10.38 9.40
N GLY A 228 0.42 9.19 9.32
CA GLY A 228 -0.22 7.93 9.67
C GLY A 228 0.67 7.08 10.56
N TYR A 229 0.20 5.87 10.85
CA TYR A 229 0.91 4.90 11.66
C TYR A 229 0.78 3.50 11.08
N VAL A 230 1.83 2.70 11.24
CA VAL A 230 1.77 1.26 11.06
C VAL A 230 0.99 0.66 12.24
N VAL A 231 -0.02 -0.15 11.94
CA VAL A 231 -0.84 -0.85 12.93
C VAL A 231 -0.31 -2.28 13.15
N GLY A 232 0.34 -2.84 12.14
CA GLY A 232 0.92 -4.18 12.16
C GLY A 232 1.28 -4.65 10.76
N HIS A 233 1.42 -5.96 10.58
CA HIS A 233 1.78 -6.56 9.29
C HIS A 233 0.62 -6.67 8.28
N GLY A 234 -0.63 -6.73 8.78
CA GLY A 234 -1.81 -6.84 7.93
C GLY A 234 -2.00 -8.21 7.30
N THR A 235 -2.83 -8.28 6.26
CA THR A 235 -3.14 -9.56 5.60
C THR A 235 -2.07 -9.95 4.58
N GLN A 236 -1.94 -11.24 4.30
CA GLN A 236 -0.99 -11.81 3.32
C GLN A 236 0.51 -11.53 3.59
N HIS A 237 0.87 -11.05 4.78
CA HIS A 237 2.27 -10.91 5.16
C HIS A 237 2.96 -12.28 5.16
N ASN A 238 4.00 -12.44 4.34
CA ASN A 238 4.78 -13.67 4.26
C ASN A 238 6.28 -13.38 4.35
N PRO A 239 6.90 -13.49 5.54
CA PRO A 239 8.31 -13.17 5.70
C PRO A 239 9.22 -14.31 5.23
N ASN A 240 8.69 -15.54 5.10
CA ASN A 240 9.44 -16.78 4.93
C ASN A 240 9.67 -17.18 3.45
N VAL A 241 9.69 -16.20 2.56
CA VAL A 241 9.99 -16.42 1.14
C VAL A 241 11.49 -16.52 0.89
N PRO A 242 11.94 -17.07 -0.25
CA PRO A 242 13.35 -17.04 -0.64
C PRO A 242 13.90 -15.61 -0.64
N ARG A 243 15.09 -15.45 -0.04
CA ARG A 243 15.80 -14.18 0.12
C ARG A 243 17.23 -14.30 -0.41
N THR A 244 17.86 -13.16 -0.71
CA THR A 244 19.30 -13.08 -0.95
C THR A 244 20.06 -13.22 0.37
N ASP A 245 21.38 -13.38 0.30
CA ASP A 245 22.25 -13.40 1.49
C ASP A 245 22.17 -12.10 2.32
N LYS A 246 21.73 -11.01 1.68
CA LYS A 246 21.48 -9.71 2.33
C LYS A 246 20.07 -9.57 2.92
N GLY A 247 19.27 -10.65 2.91
CA GLY A 247 17.92 -10.68 3.43
C GLY A 247 16.85 -10.09 2.52
N VAL A 248 17.19 -9.60 1.32
CA VAL A 248 16.22 -9.02 0.37
C VAL A 248 15.36 -10.13 -0.24
N PRO A 249 14.02 -10.06 -0.17
CA PRO A 249 13.17 -11.12 -0.72
C PRO A 249 13.22 -11.14 -2.24
N LYS A 250 13.14 -12.35 -2.83
CA LYS A 250 13.15 -12.57 -4.28
C LYS A 250 11.76 -12.67 -4.92
N MET A 251 10.72 -12.61 -4.09
CA MET A 251 9.31 -12.68 -4.49
C MET A 251 8.45 -11.88 -3.49
N ALA A 252 7.15 -11.77 -3.75
CA ALA A 252 6.19 -11.08 -2.88
C ALA A 252 6.27 -11.62 -1.43
N ALA A 253 6.54 -10.73 -0.46
CA ALA A 253 6.89 -11.08 0.90
C ALA A 253 6.00 -10.37 1.95
N GLY A 254 6.59 -9.59 2.86
CA GLY A 254 5.87 -8.89 3.91
C GLY A 254 5.02 -7.72 3.43
N THR A 255 4.07 -7.32 4.27
CA THR A 255 3.18 -6.19 4.05
C THR A 255 3.02 -5.35 5.32
N LEU A 256 2.36 -4.20 5.20
CA LEU A 256 1.98 -3.34 6.32
C LEU A 256 0.47 -3.12 6.36
N ALA A 257 -0.13 -3.15 7.54
CA ALA A 257 -1.41 -2.50 7.81
C ALA A 257 -1.14 -1.10 8.35
N VAL A 258 -1.86 -0.09 7.82
CA VAL A 258 -1.63 1.31 8.16
C VAL A 258 -2.94 2.05 8.42
N THR A 259 -2.89 3.06 9.28
CA THR A 259 -4.03 3.92 9.62
C THR A 259 -3.64 5.39 9.62
N GLY A 260 -4.59 6.28 9.31
CA GLY A 260 -4.41 7.72 9.38
C GLY A 260 -5.71 8.50 9.17
N ASP A 261 -5.74 9.75 9.61
CA ASP A 261 -6.90 10.63 9.46
C ASP A 261 -7.00 11.17 8.04
N LEU A 262 -8.10 10.87 7.33
CA LEU A 262 -8.34 11.35 5.97
C LEU A 262 -8.41 12.88 5.91
N LYS A 263 -8.81 13.56 6.99
CA LYS A 263 -8.88 15.03 7.07
C LYS A 263 -7.51 15.70 6.95
N MET A 264 -6.43 14.96 7.22
CA MET A 264 -5.05 15.42 7.09
C MET A 264 -4.40 15.03 5.75
N MET A 265 -5.13 14.32 4.89
CA MET A 265 -4.59 13.78 3.64
C MET A 265 -4.83 14.74 2.46
N ASN A 266 -4.16 14.45 1.35
CA ASN A 266 -4.22 15.27 0.15
C ASN A 266 -4.55 14.37 -1.06
N PRO A 267 -5.47 14.77 -1.95
CA PRO A 267 -5.90 13.94 -3.07
C PRO A 267 -4.74 13.64 -4.04
N LYS A 268 -3.67 14.45 -4.05
CA LYS A 268 -2.43 14.15 -4.79
C LYS A 268 -1.86 12.76 -4.46
N TRP A 269 -2.01 12.32 -3.21
CA TRP A 269 -1.42 11.09 -2.67
C TRP A 269 -2.42 9.97 -2.40
N LEU A 270 -3.71 10.22 -2.62
CA LEU A 270 -4.80 9.23 -2.57
C LEU A 270 -5.65 9.38 -3.83
N ARG A 271 -5.40 8.51 -4.83
CA ARG A 271 -6.05 8.60 -6.14
C ARG A 271 -6.87 7.35 -6.45
N GLY A 272 -8.15 7.53 -6.76
CA GLY A 272 -8.98 6.51 -7.38
C GLY A 272 -8.38 6.11 -8.73
N THR A 273 -8.19 4.81 -8.94
CA THR A 273 -7.56 4.25 -10.13
C THR A 273 -8.37 3.06 -10.61
N SER A 274 -8.44 2.89 -11.93
CA SER A 274 -9.17 1.79 -12.57
C SER A 274 -8.22 0.94 -13.39
N PHE A 275 -8.33 -0.38 -13.24
CA PHE A 275 -7.71 -1.34 -14.13
C PHE A 275 -8.78 -1.98 -15.01
N THR A 276 -8.73 -1.68 -16.31
CA THR A 276 -9.61 -2.28 -17.32
C THR A 276 -9.60 -3.80 -17.21
N GLY A 277 -10.78 -4.41 -17.19
CA GLY A 277 -10.99 -5.85 -17.07
C GLY A 277 -10.76 -6.44 -15.66
N TYR A 278 -10.22 -5.66 -14.70
CA TYR A 278 -9.95 -6.11 -13.34
C TYR A 278 -10.80 -5.43 -12.27
N GLY A 279 -10.73 -4.09 -12.12
CA GLY A 279 -11.45 -3.40 -11.04
C GLY A 279 -10.88 -2.04 -10.63
N VAL A 280 -11.56 -1.42 -9.66
CA VAL A 280 -11.15 -0.18 -8.99
C VAL A 280 -10.11 -0.47 -7.90
N THR A 281 -9.15 0.43 -7.72
CA THR A 281 -8.16 0.41 -6.63
C THR A 281 -7.83 1.83 -6.19
N LEU A 282 -7.31 1.97 -4.97
CA LEU A 282 -6.75 3.22 -4.48
C LEU A 282 -5.24 3.22 -4.70
N THR A 283 -4.70 4.26 -5.34
CA THR A 283 -3.26 4.50 -5.43
C THR A 283 -2.85 5.37 -4.24
N VAL A 284 -1.96 4.85 -3.40
CA VAL A 284 -1.65 5.41 -2.07
C VAL A 284 -0.17 5.79 -1.98
N GLY A 285 0.11 6.98 -1.45
CA GLY A 285 1.46 7.41 -1.08
C GLY A 285 1.82 7.00 0.35
N ILE A 286 2.92 6.27 0.51
CA ILE A 286 3.46 5.86 1.80
C ILE A 286 4.95 6.20 1.84
N GLY A 287 5.39 6.85 2.91
CA GLY A 287 6.80 7.07 3.21
C GLY A 287 7.13 6.66 4.62
N VAL A 288 8.23 5.95 4.81
CA VAL A 288 8.65 5.46 6.13
C VAL A 288 10.06 5.96 6.43
N PRO A 289 10.28 6.61 7.58
CA PRO A 289 11.62 6.93 8.01
C PRO A 289 12.28 5.71 8.65
N ILE A 290 13.46 5.34 8.17
CA ILE A 290 14.29 4.29 8.72
C ILE A 290 15.31 4.95 9.66
N PRO A 291 15.17 4.82 11.00
CA PRO A 291 16.17 5.33 11.93
C PRO A 291 17.46 4.51 11.78
N ILE A 292 18.58 5.18 11.52
CA ILE A 292 19.87 4.50 11.44
C ILE A 292 20.39 4.30 12.87
N LEU A 293 20.11 3.14 13.44
CA LEU A 293 20.51 2.80 14.81
C LEU A 293 21.95 2.28 14.87
N ASP A 294 22.37 1.53 13.85
CA ASP A 294 23.69 0.93 13.76
C ASP A 294 24.10 0.71 12.30
N GLU A 295 25.26 0.08 12.11
CA GLU A 295 25.82 -0.24 10.79
C GLU A 295 25.02 -1.30 10.03
N GLU A 296 24.33 -2.21 10.75
CA GLU A 296 23.48 -3.23 10.12
C GLU A 296 22.27 -2.57 9.46
N ILE A 297 21.56 -1.71 10.19
CA ILE A 297 20.42 -0.96 9.65
C ILE A 297 20.84 -0.09 8.47
N LEU A 298 22.00 0.59 8.56
CA LEU A 298 22.51 1.36 7.42
C LEU A 298 22.69 0.48 6.17
N ARG A 299 23.31 -0.70 6.32
CA ARG A 299 23.55 -1.62 5.20
C ARG A 299 22.25 -2.04 4.51
N TYR A 300 21.16 -2.23 5.26
CA TYR A 300 19.85 -2.52 4.67
C TYR A 300 19.30 -1.36 3.83
N THR A 301 19.55 -0.12 4.23
CA THR A 301 19.11 1.07 3.47
C THR A 301 19.95 1.36 2.22
N MET A 302 21.05 0.64 2.03
CA MET A 302 21.92 0.79 0.87
C MET A 302 21.56 -0.15 -0.30
N VAL A 303 20.39 -0.82 -0.23
CA VAL A 303 19.94 -1.77 -1.26
C VAL A 303 19.80 -1.09 -2.63
N ARG A 304 20.39 -1.70 -3.66
CA ARG A 304 20.31 -1.21 -5.05
C ARG A 304 19.33 -2.02 -5.86
N ASP A 305 18.77 -1.40 -6.90
CA ASP A 305 17.84 -2.08 -7.82
C ASP A 305 18.43 -3.35 -8.48
N GLU A 306 19.75 -3.47 -8.62
CA GLU A 306 20.42 -4.68 -9.15
C GLU A 306 20.46 -5.85 -8.16
N GLU A 307 20.21 -5.58 -6.89
CA GLU A 307 20.19 -6.56 -5.79
C GLU A 307 18.78 -7.02 -5.44
N ILE A 308 17.77 -6.32 -5.95
CA ILE A 308 16.36 -6.66 -5.74
C ILE A 308 15.92 -7.55 -6.90
N TRP A 309 15.76 -8.84 -6.63
CA TRP A 309 15.31 -9.84 -7.60
C TRP A 309 13.80 -10.05 -7.51
N ALA A 310 13.15 -10.36 -8.63
CA ALA A 310 11.73 -10.66 -8.72
C ALA A 310 11.49 -11.83 -9.67
N GLN A 311 10.49 -12.65 -9.37
CA GLN A 311 10.11 -13.80 -10.20
C GLN A 311 9.22 -13.39 -11.36
N VAL A 312 9.55 -13.86 -12.57
CA VAL A 312 8.70 -13.73 -13.75
C VAL A 312 7.65 -14.84 -13.72
N VAL A 313 6.37 -14.48 -13.74
CA VAL A 313 5.24 -15.41 -13.58
C VAL A 313 4.27 -15.24 -14.73
N ASP A 314 3.79 -16.36 -15.29
CA ASP A 314 2.71 -16.33 -16.28
C ASP A 314 1.36 -16.10 -15.60
N TYR A 315 0.67 -15.05 -16.02
CA TYR A 315 -0.66 -14.69 -15.52
C TYR A 315 -1.79 -15.27 -16.36
N SER A 316 -1.48 -15.93 -17.47
CA SER A 316 -2.49 -16.51 -18.36
C SER A 316 -3.04 -17.85 -17.87
N GLU A 317 -2.18 -18.68 -17.26
CA GLU A 317 -2.53 -20.00 -16.74
C GLU A 317 -2.01 -20.23 -15.32
N ALA A 318 -0.70 -20.04 -15.10
CA ALA A 318 -0.07 -20.46 -13.85
C ALA A 318 -0.59 -19.69 -12.62
N TYR A 319 -0.61 -18.36 -12.67
CA TYR A 319 -1.10 -17.52 -11.58
C TYR A 319 -2.56 -17.82 -11.18
N PRO A 320 -3.57 -17.78 -12.09
CA PRO A 320 -4.96 -17.98 -11.71
C PRO A 320 -5.27 -19.39 -11.21
N GLN A 321 -4.48 -20.40 -11.59
CA GLN A 321 -4.64 -21.79 -11.15
C GLN A 321 -3.77 -22.15 -9.93
N CYS A 322 -3.05 -21.17 -9.36
CA CYS A 322 -2.12 -21.39 -8.25
C CYS A 322 -1.05 -22.47 -8.55
N ILE A 323 -0.63 -22.58 -9.81
CA ILE A 323 0.42 -23.52 -10.22
C ILE A 323 1.77 -22.91 -9.81
N PRO A 324 2.59 -23.62 -9.01
CA PRO A 324 3.90 -23.13 -8.61
C PRO A 324 4.85 -23.09 -9.81
N GLY A 325 5.71 -22.08 -9.85
CA GLY A 325 6.75 -21.97 -10.87
C GLY A 325 7.10 -20.51 -11.17
N ASN A 326 8.21 -20.34 -11.88
CA ASN A 326 8.61 -19.07 -12.46
C ASN A 326 9.26 -19.31 -13.83
N LEU A 327 9.29 -18.27 -14.66
CA LEU A 327 9.91 -18.25 -15.98
C LEU A 327 11.34 -17.70 -15.94
N GLY A 328 11.93 -17.60 -14.74
CA GLY A 328 13.20 -16.95 -14.45
C GLY A 328 13.07 -15.84 -13.39
N GLU A 329 14.21 -15.32 -12.98
CA GLU A 329 14.34 -14.15 -12.10
C GLU A 329 14.96 -12.99 -12.87
N VAL A 330 14.48 -11.77 -12.59
CA VAL A 330 15.05 -10.51 -13.11
C VAL A 330 15.21 -9.53 -11.96
N ASN A 331 16.11 -8.56 -12.08
CA ASN A 331 16.28 -7.53 -11.06
C ASN A 331 15.63 -6.19 -11.45
N TYR A 332 15.45 -5.30 -10.47
CA TYR A 332 14.79 -4.01 -10.70
C TYR A 332 15.59 -3.08 -11.61
N LYS A 333 16.92 -3.23 -11.70
CA LYS A 333 17.74 -2.47 -12.66
C LYS A 333 17.40 -2.85 -14.09
N GLN A 334 17.24 -4.14 -14.37
CA GLN A 334 16.77 -4.63 -15.67
C GLN A 334 15.35 -4.17 -15.94
N LEU A 335 14.43 -4.31 -14.97
CA LEU A 335 13.04 -3.85 -15.12
C LEU A 335 12.94 -2.35 -15.43
N LYS A 336 13.74 -1.52 -14.76
CA LYS A 336 13.79 -0.06 -14.99
C LYS A 336 14.50 0.33 -16.29
N SER A 337 15.25 -0.58 -16.93
CA SER A 337 15.85 -0.33 -18.25
C SER A 337 14.81 -0.27 -19.38
N GLY A 338 13.57 -0.73 -19.12
CA GLY A 338 12.48 -0.76 -20.09
C GLY A 338 12.34 -2.08 -20.85
N LYS A 339 13.24 -3.05 -20.63
CA LYS A 339 13.17 -4.38 -21.26
C LYS A 339 13.86 -5.47 -20.44
N ILE A 340 13.39 -6.70 -20.60
CA ILE A 340 13.99 -7.94 -20.05
C ILE A 340 14.00 -9.03 -21.11
N THR A 341 14.76 -10.11 -20.88
CA THR A 341 14.70 -11.32 -21.72
C THR A 341 13.97 -12.44 -21.00
N VAL A 342 12.95 -13.02 -21.63
CA VAL A 342 12.18 -14.15 -21.11
C VAL A 342 12.10 -15.21 -22.21
N ARG A 343 12.55 -16.44 -21.93
CA ARG A 343 12.60 -17.54 -22.92
C ARG A 343 13.30 -17.15 -24.24
N GLY A 344 14.40 -16.40 -24.15
CA GLY A 344 15.16 -15.93 -25.32
C GLY A 344 14.50 -14.79 -26.12
N LYS A 345 13.33 -14.29 -25.70
CA LYS A 345 12.65 -13.17 -26.32
C LYS A 345 12.83 -11.88 -25.50
N GLU A 346 13.10 -10.77 -26.16
CA GLU A 346 13.05 -9.44 -25.53
C GLU A 346 11.59 -9.01 -25.28
N VAL A 347 11.30 -8.58 -24.06
CA VAL A 347 9.97 -8.20 -23.59
C VAL A 347 10.03 -6.80 -22.97
N PRO A 348 9.25 -5.83 -23.46
CA PRO A 348 9.21 -4.49 -22.87
C PRO A 348 8.59 -4.53 -21.48
N THR A 349 9.13 -3.72 -20.57
CA THR A 349 8.69 -3.68 -19.16
C THR A 349 7.90 -2.41 -18.84
N SER A 350 7.00 -2.48 -17.86
CA SER A 350 6.26 -1.31 -17.37
C SER A 350 5.99 -1.40 -15.86
N GLY A 351 6.32 -0.33 -15.15
CA GLY A 351 6.11 -0.20 -13.70
C GLY A 351 4.77 0.42 -13.36
N LEU A 352 4.01 -0.20 -12.45
CA LEU A 352 2.72 0.33 -11.97
C LEU A 352 2.88 1.36 -10.85
N SER A 353 4.00 1.33 -10.14
CA SER A 353 4.33 2.33 -9.13
C SER A 353 5.02 3.53 -9.77
N SER A 354 4.64 4.74 -9.38
CA SER A 354 5.30 5.95 -9.87
C SER A 354 6.57 6.21 -9.06
N TYR A 355 7.72 5.94 -9.67
CA TYR A 355 9.02 6.21 -9.07
C TYR A 355 9.24 7.71 -8.82
N LEU A 356 8.76 8.57 -9.72
CA LEU A 356 8.80 10.02 -9.55
C LEU A 356 8.07 10.45 -8.26
N ARG A 357 6.85 9.94 -8.05
CA ARG A 357 6.06 10.25 -6.84
C ARG A 357 6.67 9.64 -5.58
N ALA A 358 7.24 8.43 -5.66
CA ALA A 358 7.98 7.83 -4.55
C ALA A 358 9.16 8.71 -4.10
N ARG A 359 9.91 9.27 -5.04
CA ARG A 359 11.01 10.22 -4.76
C ARG A 359 10.50 11.52 -4.14
N GLU A 360 9.39 12.07 -4.65
CA GLU A 360 8.75 13.24 -4.04
C GLU A 360 8.35 12.95 -2.57
N ILE A 361 7.76 11.80 -2.28
CA ILE A 361 7.38 11.38 -0.91
C ILE A 361 8.61 11.31 0.00
N ALA A 362 9.68 10.64 -0.43
CA ALA A 362 10.90 10.51 0.37
C ALA A 362 11.48 11.89 0.70
N ARG A 363 11.50 12.82 -0.27
CA ARG A 363 11.97 14.20 -0.08
C ARG A 363 11.06 15.01 0.85
N THR A 364 9.74 14.90 0.70
CA THR A 364 8.79 15.58 1.60
C THR A 364 8.93 15.08 3.03
N LEU A 365 9.07 13.77 3.23
CA LEU A 365 9.32 13.21 4.55
C LEU A 365 10.66 13.66 5.13
N LYS A 366 11.72 13.73 4.31
CA LYS A 366 13.02 14.29 4.69
C LYS A 366 12.86 15.72 5.19
N GLU A 367 12.20 16.58 4.43
CA GLU A 367 11.95 17.98 4.80
C GLU A 367 11.17 18.10 6.12
N TRP A 368 10.15 17.26 6.33
CA TRP A 368 9.39 17.28 7.58
C TRP A 368 10.24 16.93 8.80
N ILE A 369 11.20 16.01 8.64
CA ILE A 369 12.11 15.60 9.70
C ILE A 369 13.18 16.67 9.93
N GLU A 370 13.81 17.19 8.88
CA GLU A 370 14.82 18.24 8.97
C GLU A 370 14.28 19.52 9.62
N THR A 371 13.01 19.86 9.35
CA THR A 371 12.33 21.03 9.93
C THR A 371 11.72 20.76 11.32
N GLY A 372 11.87 19.56 11.88
CA GLY A 372 11.34 19.19 13.20
C GLY A 372 9.82 19.04 13.27
N LYS A 373 9.11 19.11 12.13
CA LYS A 373 7.64 18.89 12.03
C LYS A 373 7.26 17.42 12.20
N PHE A 374 8.22 16.52 12.03
CA PHE A 374 8.04 15.09 12.15
C PHE A 374 9.12 14.48 13.04
N ILE A 375 8.68 13.89 14.16
CA ILE A 375 9.53 13.11 15.05
C ILE A 375 9.25 11.62 14.86
N LEU A 376 10.27 10.80 15.07
CA LEU A 376 10.21 9.35 14.96
C LEU A 376 9.51 8.75 16.18
N THR A 377 8.92 7.57 16.00
CA THR A 377 8.37 6.77 17.09
C THR A 377 9.07 5.43 17.15
N ARG A 378 9.23 4.91 18.36
CA ARG A 378 9.68 3.54 18.57
C ARG A 378 8.50 2.59 18.33
N PRO A 379 8.68 1.47 17.59
CA PRO A 379 7.64 0.47 17.48
C PRO A 379 7.34 -0.14 18.85
N VAL A 380 6.05 -0.28 19.17
CA VAL A 380 5.59 -0.94 20.41
C VAL A 380 5.64 -2.46 20.27
N GLU A 381 5.52 -2.96 19.03
CA GLU A 381 5.63 -4.37 18.69
C GLU A 381 6.31 -4.51 17.32
N SER A 382 7.22 -5.47 17.19
CA SER A 382 7.86 -5.77 15.91
C SER A 382 6.87 -6.52 15.00
N ILE A 383 6.92 -6.29 13.69
CA ILE A 383 6.17 -7.17 12.78
C ILE A 383 6.89 -8.52 12.66
N PRO A 384 6.16 -9.64 12.47
CA PRO A 384 6.74 -10.96 12.32
C PRO A 384 7.85 -11.00 11.25
N SER A 385 9.00 -11.60 11.56
CA SER A 385 10.12 -11.72 10.62
C SER A 385 10.34 -13.18 10.19
N VAL A 386 11.48 -13.47 9.57
CA VAL A 386 11.84 -14.78 8.98
C VAL A 386 11.86 -15.95 9.99
N ASP A 387 11.89 -15.64 11.27
CA ASP A 387 11.89 -16.55 12.41
C ASP A 387 10.49 -16.79 13.01
N SER A 388 9.46 -16.10 12.49
CA SER A 388 8.10 -16.14 13.03
C SER A 388 7.32 -17.43 12.78
N GLY A 389 7.83 -18.33 11.94
CA GLY A 389 7.15 -19.58 11.59
C GLY A 389 5.81 -19.41 10.84
N ILE A 390 5.52 -18.22 10.30
CA ILE A 390 4.32 -17.99 9.49
C ILE A 390 4.30 -18.93 8.27
N VAL A 391 3.20 -19.66 8.12
CA VAL A 391 2.96 -20.53 6.95
C VAL A 391 1.69 -20.07 6.24
N PHE A 392 1.83 -19.78 4.95
CA PHE A 392 0.70 -19.40 4.11
C PHE A 392 -0.19 -20.60 3.83
N LYS A 393 -1.52 -20.43 3.95
CA LYS A 393 -2.50 -21.51 3.79
C LYS A 393 -3.48 -21.18 2.67
N PRO A 394 -3.56 -22.00 1.60
CA PRO A 394 -4.63 -21.85 0.62
C PRO A 394 -5.98 -22.25 1.23
N LEU A 395 -7.07 -21.76 0.63
CA LEU A 395 -8.41 -22.21 0.97
C LEU A 395 -8.53 -23.72 0.69
N ARG A 396 -8.96 -24.48 1.70
CA ARG A 396 -9.34 -25.89 1.53
C ARG A 396 -10.83 -25.96 1.27
N GLU A 397 -11.22 -26.03 0.01
CA GLU A 397 -12.62 -26.10 -0.38
C GLU A 397 -13.27 -27.39 0.16
N ARG A 398 -14.43 -27.22 0.81
CA ARG A 398 -15.25 -28.30 1.33
C ARG A 398 -16.65 -28.14 0.74
N PRO A 399 -17.02 -28.93 -0.28
CA PRO A 399 -18.31 -28.78 -0.94
C PRO A 399 -19.47 -28.93 0.05
N ILE A 400 -20.40 -27.96 0.04
CA ILE A 400 -21.65 -28.06 0.80
C ILE A 400 -22.56 -29.01 0.01
N LYS A 401 -22.78 -30.22 0.54
CA LYS A 401 -23.79 -31.13 -0.02
C LYS A 401 -25.16 -30.47 0.12
N LYS A 402 -25.82 -30.17 -1.00
CA LYS A 402 -27.23 -29.77 -0.98
C LYS A 402 -28.02 -30.93 -0.35
N LYS A 403 -28.80 -30.63 0.70
CA LYS A 403 -29.76 -31.57 1.25
C LYS A 403 -30.95 -31.72 0.31
#